data_AF-A0A3M1B495-F1
#
_entry.id   AF-A0A3M1B495-F1
#
_cell.length_a   1.000
_cell.length_b   1.000
_cell.length_c   1.000
_cell.angle_alpha   90.00
_cell.angle_beta   90.00
_cell.angle_gamma   90.00
#
_symmetry.space_group_name_H-M   'P 1'
#
loop_
_entity.id
_entity.type
_entity.pdbx_description
1 polymer ?
#
loop_
_entity_poly.entity_id
_entity_poly.type
_entity_poly.pdbx_seq_one_letter_code
_entity_poly.pdbx_strand_id
1 'polypeptide(L)'
;KSTFADSVVLRNSTFKNISGAVIALDAENDERGIYNAENIVVENCSFEDIGWAALNIVRDGRDESTFGPMVVVKNSAFKNVGKDKRNKSGASVGLSGVQYINFSGCEFTDSAPVKFHLVVGDPVIKINDCKLVNTEKVITDDGSYAPGHFNNIWK
;
A
#
# COMPACT_ATOMS: atom_id res chain seq x y z
N LYS A 1 2.25 11.37 -22.20
CA LYS A 1 1.81 12.38 -21.19
C LYS A 1 1.41 11.60 -19.96
N SER A 2 2.23 11.63 -18.91
CA SER A 2 1.82 11.10 -17.61
C SER A 2 0.94 12.15 -16.92
N THR A 3 -0.07 11.70 -16.18
CA THR A 3 -0.89 12.56 -15.31
C THR A 3 -0.36 12.37 -13.89
N PHE A 4 -0.04 13.49 -13.24
CA PHE A 4 0.37 13.52 -11.85
C PHE A 4 -0.74 14.13 -11.01
N ALA A 5 -1.15 13.43 -9.95
CA ALA A 5 -2.10 13.94 -8.97
C ALA A 5 -1.34 14.54 -7.77
N ASP A 6 -1.73 15.74 -7.37
CA ASP A 6 -1.31 16.26 -6.05
C ASP A 6 -1.78 15.32 -4.92
N SER A 7 -3.01 14.82 -5.04
CA SER A 7 -3.59 13.97 -4.01
C SER A 7 -4.67 13.03 -4.55
N VAL A 8 -4.72 11.82 -4.00
CA VAL A 8 -5.80 10.84 -4.15
C VAL A 8 -6.35 10.54 -2.75
N VAL A 9 -7.63 10.84 -2.54
CA VAL A 9 -8.24 10.82 -1.20
C VAL A 9 -9.52 10.00 -1.20
N LEU A 10 -9.56 8.94 -0.41
CA LEU A 10 -10.74 8.13 -0.12
C LEU A 10 -11.11 8.29 1.34
N ARG A 11 -12.37 8.68 1.61
CA ARG A 11 -12.89 8.86 2.97
C ARG A 11 -14.28 8.28 3.13
N ASN A 12 -14.55 7.63 4.25
CA ASN A 12 -15.90 7.19 4.64
C ASN A 12 -16.61 6.39 3.52
N SER A 13 -15.87 5.53 2.85
CA SER A 13 -16.30 4.89 1.59
C SER A 13 -16.15 3.37 1.66
N THR A 14 -17.04 2.67 0.96
CA THR A 14 -17.02 1.20 0.85
C THR A 14 -16.82 0.79 -0.60
N PHE A 15 -15.87 -0.10 -0.82
CA PHE A 15 -15.54 -0.71 -2.11
C PHE A 15 -15.79 -2.20 -2.01
N LYS A 16 -16.65 -2.74 -2.89
CA LYS A 16 -17.06 -4.15 -2.80
C LYS A 16 -17.21 -4.80 -4.17
N ASN A 17 -16.86 -6.08 -4.27
CA ASN A 17 -17.03 -6.92 -5.47
C ASN A 17 -16.31 -6.37 -6.71
N ILE A 18 -15.04 -5.99 -6.55
CA ILE A 18 -14.22 -5.42 -7.62
C ILE A 18 -13.24 -6.49 -8.09
N SER A 19 -13.23 -6.82 -9.39
CA SER A 19 -12.33 -7.85 -9.93
C SER A 19 -10.88 -7.39 -10.13
N GLY A 20 -10.67 -6.07 -10.25
CA GLY A 20 -9.36 -5.43 -10.39
C GLY A 20 -8.85 -4.80 -9.09
N ALA A 21 -8.06 -3.73 -9.23
CA ALA A 21 -7.60 -2.91 -8.11
C ALA A 21 -8.51 -1.70 -7.88
N VAL A 22 -8.47 -1.09 -6.68
CA VAL A 22 -9.22 0.14 -6.38
C VAL A 22 -8.41 1.39 -6.68
N ILE A 23 -7.19 1.48 -6.14
CA ILE A 23 -6.20 2.49 -6.53
C ILE A 23 -5.04 1.76 -7.22
N ALA A 24 -4.88 2.02 -8.50
CA ALA A 24 -3.77 1.53 -9.32
C ALA A 24 -2.95 2.74 -9.80
N LEU A 25 -1.82 2.98 -9.14
CA LEU A 25 -0.84 4.03 -9.43
C LEU A 25 0.51 3.36 -9.75
N ASP A 26 0.47 2.45 -10.72
CA ASP A 26 1.55 1.55 -11.15
C ASP A 26 1.82 1.64 -12.66
N ALA A 27 1.39 2.75 -13.29
CA ALA A 27 1.47 2.93 -14.73
C ALA A 27 2.89 3.28 -15.24
N GLU A 28 3.72 3.88 -14.38
CA GLU A 28 5.04 4.39 -14.73
C GLU A 28 6.11 3.34 -14.38
N ASN A 29 6.59 2.59 -15.37
CA ASN A 29 7.53 1.48 -15.21
C ASN A 29 8.82 1.68 -16.05
N ASP A 30 9.20 2.94 -16.29
CA ASP A 30 10.34 3.31 -17.15
C ASP A 30 11.62 3.65 -16.34
N GLU A 31 11.71 3.27 -15.06
CA GLU A 31 12.87 3.43 -14.15
C GLU A 31 13.37 4.87 -13.93
N ARG A 32 12.52 5.87 -14.12
CA ARG A 32 12.90 7.30 -14.13
C ARG A 32 12.64 8.10 -12.86
N GLY A 33 12.26 7.45 -11.76
CA GLY A 33 11.82 8.16 -10.54
C GLY A 33 10.37 8.64 -10.61
N ILE A 34 9.63 8.33 -11.67
CA ILE A 34 8.28 8.87 -11.92
C ILE A 34 7.24 8.06 -11.13
N TYR A 35 6.27 8.75 -10.55
CA TYR A 35 5.11 8.19 -9.86
C TYR A 35 3.87 9.02 -10.14
N ASN A 36 2.67 8.49 -9.85
CA ASN A 36 1.42 9.09 -10.31
C ASN A 36 0.71 9.99 -9.29
N ALA A 37 1.08 9.97 -8.00
CA ALA A 37 0.48 10.85 -7.00
C ALA A 37 1.40 11.17 -5.82
N GLU A 38 1.39 12.42 -5.34
CA GLU A 38 2.16 12.84 -4.16
C GLU A 38 1.55 12.26 -2.87
N ASN A 39 0.27 12.52 -2.63
CA ASN A 39 -0.40 12.14 -1.39
C ASN A 39 -1.52 11.14 -1.64
N ILE A 40 -1.47 9.99 -1.00
CA ILE A 40 -2.53 8.97 -1.04
C ILE A 40 -3.09 8.82 0.39
N VAL A 41 -4.35 9.18 0.57
CA VAL A 41 -5.03 9.17 1.88
C VAL A 41 -6.26 8.28 1.82
N VAL A 42 -6.31 7.28 2.70
CA VAL A 42 -7.45 6.36 2.87
C VAL A 42 -7.86 6.40 4.33
N GLU A 43 -9.05 6.93 4.63
CA GLU A 43 -9.51 7.09 6.02
C GLU A 43 -10.95 6.59 6.19
N ASN A 44 -11.19 5.75 7.19
CA ASN A 44 -12.51 5.18 7.49
C ASN A 44 -13.15 4.47 6.29
N CYS A 45 -12.37 3.67 5.56
CA CYS A 45 -12.82 2.96 4.37
C CYS A 45 -12.96 1.45 4.61
N SER A 46 -13.81 0.79 3.82
CA SER A 46 -13.95 -0.67 3.78
C SER A 46 -13.70 -1.18 2.37
N PHE A 47 -12.85 -2.21 2.26
CA PHE A 47 -12.54 -2.93 1.03
C PHE A 47 -12.91 -4.40 1.21
N GLU A 48 -13.93 -4.86 0.50
CA GLU A 48 -14.43 -6.25 0.61
C GLU A 48 -14.48 -6.91 -0.77
N ASP A 49 -13.99 -8.16 -0.87
CA ASP A 49 -14.08 -8.95 -2.10
C ASP A 49 -13.44 -8.23 -3.31
N ILE A 50 -12.17 -7.84 -3.13
CA ILE A 50 -11.36 -7.19 -4.17
C ILE A 50 -10.40 -8.22 -4.76
N GLY A 51 -10.49 -8.45 -6.06
CA GLY A 51 -9.71 -9.47 -6.77
C GLY A 51 -8.21 -9.17 -6.72
N TRP A 52 -7.80 -7.94 -7.04
CA TRP A 52 -6.40 -7.52 -6.96
C TRP A 52 -6.13 -6.71 -5.68
N ALA A 53 -5.05 -5.94 -5.66
CA ALA A 53 -4.75 -5.08 -4.52
C ALA A 53 -5.80 -3.97 -4.37
N ALA A 54 -6.15 -3.63 -3.13
CA ALA A 54 -6.90 -2.41 -2.85
C ALA A 54 -6.08 -1.18 -3.27
N LEU A 55 -4.78 -1.17 -2.92
CA LEU A 55 -3.83 -0.13 -3.29
C LEU A 55 -2.61 -0.78 -3.95
N ASN A 56 -2.27 -0.37 -5.17
CA ASN A 56 -1.00 -0.69 -5.82
C ASN A 56 -0.30 0.60 -6.23
N ILE A 57 0.74 0.99 -5.51
CA ILE A 57 1.45 2.27 -5.67
C ILE A 57 2.90 1.97 -6.03
N VAL A 58 3.37 2.52 -7.15
CA VAL A 58 4.75 2.32 -7.62
C VAL A 58 5.39 3.67 -7.90
N ARG A 59 6.56 3.87 -7.29
CA ARG A 59 7.58 4.79 -7.76
C ARG A 59 8.76 3.96 -8.23
N ASP A 60 9.03 4.02 -9.52
CA ASP A 60 10.10 3.27 -10.14
C ASP A 60 11.39 4.10 -10.19
N GLY A 61 12.57 3.49 -10.08
CA GLY A 61 13.88 4.15 -10.11
C GLY A 61 14.46 4.56 -8.74
N ARG A 62 15.67 5.11 -8.76
CA ARG A 62 16.48 5.49 -7.57
C ARG A 62 16.68 6.99 -7.42
N ASP A 63 15.82 7.78 -8.06
CA ASP A 63 15.90 9.22 -7.98
C ASP A 63 15.50 9.70 -6.57
N GLU A 64 16.46 10.25 -5.84
CA GLU A 64 16.28 10.80 -4.49
C GLU A 64 15.86 12.28 -4.51
N SER A 65 15.65 12.87 -5.69
CA SER A 65 15.23 14.27 -5.82
C SER A 65 13.74 14.52 -5.54
N THR A 66 13.00 13.47 -5.17
CA THR A 66 11.55 13.51 -4.92
C THR A 66 11.22 13.15 -3.48
N PHE A 67 10.17 13.75 -2.93
CA PHE A 67 9.75 13.55 -1.53
C PHE A 67 8.69 12.45 -1.35
N GLY A 68 7.97 12.09 -2.42
CA GLY A 68 6.83 11.17 -2.40
C GLY A 68 7.10 9.83 -3.09
N PRO A 69 6.09 8.95 -3.20
CA PRO A 69 4.74 9.12 -2.64
C PRO A 69 4.69 9.08 -1.11
N MET A 70 3.64 9.71 -0.56
CA MET A 70 3.24 9.61 0.83
C MET A 70 1.90 8.86 0.93
N VAL A 71 1.87 7.75 1.67
CA VAL A 71 0.70 6.89 1.82
C VAL A 71 0.25 6.86 3.28
N VAL A 72 -0.99 7.26 3.51
CA VAL A 72 -1.65 7.25 4.82
C VAL A 72 -2.93 6.44 4.75
N VAL A 73 -3.01 5.39 5.56
CA VAL A 73 -4.19 4.52 5.69
C VAL A 73 -4.60 4.47 7.14
N LYS A 74 -5.82 4.91 7.46
CA LYS A 74 -6.33 4.96 8.83
C LYS A 74 -7.70 4.34 8.97
N ASN A 75 -7.91 3.64 10.08
CA ASN A 75 -9.22 3.14 10.52
C ASN A 75 -9.99 2.41 9.41
N SER A 76 -9.27 1.64 8.60
CA SER A 76 -9.82 1.03 7.38
C SER A 76 -9.71 -0.49 7.43
N ALA A 77 -10.71 -1.17 6.87
CA ALA A 77 -10.81 -2.62 6.87
C ALA A 77 -10.63 -3.20 5.48
N PHE A 78 -9.87 -4.28 5.38
CA PHE A 78 -9.58 -5.02 4.16
C PHE A 78 -9.97 -6.48 4.37
N LYS A 79 -10.98 -6.96 3.68
CA LYS A 79 -11.52 -8.31 3.82
C LYS A 79 -11.55 -9.01 2.47
N ASN A 80 -10.92 -10.18 2.38
CA ASN A 80 -10.86 -10.95 1.13
C ASN A 80 -10.30 -10.13 -0.05
N VAL A 81 -9.16 -9.47 0.16
CA VAL A 81 -8.51 -8.59 -0.82
C VAL A 81 -7.26 -9.26 -1.41
N GLY A 82 -7.08 -9.18 -2.73
CA GLY A 82 -5.81 -9.46 -3.41
C GLY A 82 -5.49 -10.92 -3.70
N LYS A 83 -6.46 -11.84 -3.54
CA LYS A 83 -6.26 -13.29 -3.70
C LYS A 83 -6.54 -13.82 -5.11
N ASP A 84 -6.98 -12.99 -6.06
CA ASP A 84 -7.15 -13.45 -7.45
C ASP A 84 -5.79 -13.81 -8.06
N LYS A 85 -5.69 -14.96 -8.71
CA LYS A 85 -4.47 -15.43 -9.38
C LYS A 85 -3.91 -14.46 -10.45
N ARG A 86 -4.73 -13.54 -10.95
CA ARG A 86 -4.35 -12.50 -11.91
C ARG A 86 -3.74 -11.27 -11.25
N ASN A 87 -3.82 -11.16 -9.91
CA ASN A 87 -3.18 -10.10 -9.15
C ASN A 87 -1.65 -10.26 -9.19
N LYS A 88 -0.99 -9.54 -10.11
CA LYS A 88 0.47 -9.65 -10.30
C LYS A 88 1.28 -9.16 -9.10
N SER A 89 0.74 -8.23 -8.29
CA SER A 89 1.39 -7.80 -7.05
C SER A 89 1.44 -8.93 -6.00
N GLY A 90 0.49 -9.87 -6.07
CA GLY A 90 0.27 -10.89 -5.04
C GLY A 90 0.05 -10.28 -3.65
N ALA A 91 -0.52 -9.09 -3.57
CA ALA A 91 -0.69 -8.32 -2.34
C ALA A 91 -2.12 -7.79 -2.20
N SER A 92 -2.55 -7.57 -0.95
CA SER A 92 -3.77 -6.80 -0.66
C SER A 92 -3.51 -5.30 -0.74
N VAL A 93 -2.29 -4.89 -0.36
CA VAL A 93 -1.72 -3.56 -0.58
C VAL A 93 -0.26 -3.73 -0.98
N GLY A 94 0.12 -3.21 -2.14
CA GLY A 94 1.49 -3.21 -2.66
C GLY A 94 2.01 -1.79 -2.76
N LEU A 95 3.10 -1.48 -2.04
CA LEU A 95 3.73 -0.16 -2.03
C LEU A 95 5.20 -0.30 -2.43
N SER A 96 5.58 0.23 -3.58
CA SER A 96 6.95 0.21 -4.09
C SER A 96 7.51 1.62 -4.21
N GLY A 97 8.66 1.88 -3.60
CA GLY A 97 9.36 3.17 -3.69
C GLY A 97 8.73 4.31 -2.87
N VAL A 98 7.69 4.03 -2.08
CA VAL A 98 6.98 4.99 -1.23
C VAL A 98 7.90 5.51 -0.11
N GLN A 99 7.97 6.83 0.06
CA GLN A 99 8.90 7.49 0.99
C GLN A 99 8.31 7.72 2.38
N TYR A 100 6.99 7.74 2.50
CA TYR A 100 6.29 7.80 3.78
C TYR A 100 5.10 6.84 3.81
N ILE A 101 5.07 5.94 4.79
CA ILE A 101 4.00 4.95 4.98
C ILE A 101 3.46 5.11 6.40
N ASN A 102 2.16 5.35 6.54
CA ASN A 102 1.49 5.39 7.84
C ASN A 102 0.20 4.57 7.83
N PHE A 103 0.20 3.44 8.53
CA PHE A 103 -0.98 2.60 8.76
C PHE A 103 -1.36 2.70 10.24
N SER A 104 -2.62 3.02 10.52
CA SER A 104 -3.13 3.06 11.90
C SER A 104 -4.56 2.56 12.01
N GLY A 105 -4.87 1.74 13.02
CA GLY A 105 -6.25 1.31 13.25
C GLY A 105 -6.82 0.42 12.12
N CYS A 106 -5.98 -0.22 11.31
CA CYS A 106 -6.43 -1.00 10.14
C CYS A 106 -6.50 -2.49 10.44
N GLU A 107 -7.48 -3.18 9.86
CA GLU A 107 -7.65 -4.63 9.98
C GLU A 107 -7.64 -5.29 8.60
N PHE A 108 -6.81 -6.33 8.44
CA PHE A 108 -6.77 -7.18 7.25
C PHE A 108 -7.25 -8.57 7.63
N THR A 109 -8.32 -9.04 6.98
CA THR A 109 -8.92 -10.35 7.24
C THR A 109 -9.00 -11.17 5.96
N ASP A 110 -8.56 -12.44 6.03
CA ASP A 110 -8.58 -13.39 4.92
C ASP A 110 -8.02 -12.81 3.60
N SER A 111 -6.98 -11.99 3.67
CA SER A 111 -6.46 -11.23 2.53
C SER A 111 -5.05 -11.69 2.13
N ALA A 112 -4.62 -11.31 0.93
CA ALA A 112 -3.21 -11.42 0.55
C ALA A 112 -2.34 -10.52 1.46
N PRO A 113 -1.02 -10.78 1.58
CA PRO A 113 -0.13 -9.97 2.42
C PRO A 113 -0.11 -8.50 1.98
N VAL A 114 0.24 -7.63 2.93
CA VAL A 114 0.71 -6.27 2.61
C VAL A 114 2.19 -6.38 2.23
N LYS A 115 2.59 -5.77 1.11
CA LYS A 115 3.96 -5.81 0.62
C LYS A 115 4.55 -4.42 0.47
N PHE A 116 5.75 -4.24 1.00
CA PHE A 116 6.54 -3.02 0.80
C PHE A 116 7.81 -3.37 0.02
N HIS A 117 8.02 -2.67 -1.10
CA HIS A 117 9.28 -2.63 -1.80
C HIS A 117 10.00 -1.33 -1.47
N LEU A 118 10.98 -1.37 -0.57
CA LEU A 118 11.66 -0.19 -0.05
C LEU A 118 12.91 0.11 -0.87
N VAL A 119 13.01 1.35 -1.33
CA VAL A 119 14.15 1.83 -2.13
C VAL A 119 14.93 2.88 -1.35
N VAL A 120 15.97 3.43 -1.96
CA VAL A 120 16.80 4.52 -1.42
C VAL A 120 15.97 5.76 -0.99
N GLY A 121 16.55 6.60 -0.14
CA GLY A 121 15.91 7.83 0.39
C GLY A 121 15.43 7.76 1.85
N ASP A 122 15.82 6.73 2.60
CA ASP A 122 15.47 6.53 4.02
C ASP A 122 13.96 6.64 4.31
N PRO A 123 13.13 5.75 3.73
CA PRO A 123 11.68 5.84 3.85
C PRO A 123 11.22 5.69 5.30
N VAL A 124 10.22 6.51 5.69
CA VAL A 124 9.63 6.49 7.03
C VAL A 124 8.42 5.58 7.04
N ILE A 125 8.42 4.58 7.94
CA ILE A 125 7.33 3.62 8.08
C ILE A 125 6.77 3.67 9.50
N LYS A 126 5.45 3.83 9.61
CA LYS A 126 4.70 3.84 10.87
C LYS A 126 3.51 2.90 10.74
N ILE A 127 3.45 1.90 11.62
CA ILE A 127 2.33 0.96 11.69
C ILE A 127 1.90 0.83 13.14
N ASN A 128 0.66 1.16 13.45
CA ASN A 128 0.15 1.16 14.83
C ASN A 128 -1.28 0.59 14.89
N ASP A 129 -1.64 -0.07 15.98
CA ASP A 129 -3.02 -0.50 16.29
C ASP A 129 -3.70 -1.24 15.14
N CYS A 130 -2.95 -2.13 14.54
CA CYS A 130 -3.24 -2.72 13.26
C CYS A 130 -3.34 -4.23 13.47
N LYS A 131 -4.32 -4.91 12.84
CA LYS A 131 -4.58 -6.35 13.01
C LYS A 131 -4.56 -7.16 11.71
N LEU A 132 -3.92 -8.33 11.73
CA LEU A 132 -3.93 -9.31 10.63
C LEU A 132 -4.64 -10.58 11.11
N VAL A 133 -5.74 -10.95 10.46
CA VAL A 133 -6.53 -12.16 10.77
C VAL A 133 -6.52 -13.05 9.53
N ASN A 134 -6.05 -14.29 9.66
CA ASN A 134 -5.92 -15.23 8.53
C ASN A 134 -5.26 -14.59 7.29
N THR A 135 -4.34 -13.66 7.54
CA THR A 135 -3.63 -12.87 6.54
C THR A 135 -2.16 -12.99 6.87
N GLU A 136 -1.33 -13.27 5.87
CA GLU A 136 0.11 -13.37 6.05
C GLU A 136 0.69 -12.07 6.61
N LYS A 137 1.83 -12.19 7.32
CA LYS A 137 2.57 -11.04 7.85
C LYS A 137 2.96 -10.09 6.71
N VAL A 138 3.19 -8.82 7.06
CA VAL A 138 3.76 -7.82 6.13
C VAL A 138 5.10 -8.34 5.59
N ILE A 139 5.30 -8.22 4.28
CA ILE A 139 6.51 -8.65 3.57
C ILE A 139 7.30 -7.43 3.10
N THR A 140 8.61 -7.44 3.31
CA THR A 140 9.59 -6.46 2.80
C THR A 140 10.66 -7.16 1.95
N ASP A 141 11.31 -6.44 1.02
CA ASP A 141 12.22 -7.04 0.02
C ASP A 141 13.46 -7.73 0.58
N ASP A 142 13.92 -7.28 1.74
CA ASP A 142 15.09 -7.83 2.41
C ASP A 142 14.77 -9.14 3.15
N GLY A 143 13.49 -9.55 3.17
CA GLY A 143 13.00 -10.66 3.98
C GLY A 143 13.12 -10.42 5.49
N SER A 144 13.70 -9.29 5.90
CA SER A 144 13.84 -8.87 7.28
C SER A 144 12.71 -7.95 7.68
N TYR A 145 12.01 -8.39 8.71
CA TYR A 145 11.28 -7.50 9.60
C TYR A 145 12.20 -6.34 10.01
N ALA A 146 12.02 -5.11 9.50
CA ALA A 146 12.92 -3.98 9.78
C ALA A 146 12.93 -3.64 11.29
N PRO A 147 13.95 -4.03 12.08
CA PRO A 147 13.84 -4.06 13.53
C PRO A 147 13.91 -2.67 14.21
N GLY A 148 13.92 -1.56 13.46
CA GLY A 148 14.09 -0.20 13.98
C GLY A 148 12.87 0.71 13.92
N HIS A 149 11.83 0.37 13.13
CA HIS A 149 10.69 1.27 12.85
C HIS A 149 9.33 0.71 13.24
N PHE A 150 9.30 -0.51 13.78
CA PHE A 150 8.06 -1.19 14.07
C PHE A 150 7.89 -1.48 15.57
N ASN A 151 7.48 -0.45 16.31
CA ASN A 151 7.03 -0.65 17.68
C ASN A 151 5.59 -1.20 17.65
N ASN A 152 5.39 -2.39 18.22
CA ASN A 152 4.11 -3.10 18.34
C ASN A 152 3.48 -3.52 17.00
N ILE A 153 4.13 -4.48 16.35
CA ILE A 153 3.60 -5.19 15.19
C ILE A 153 2.48 -6.15 15.63
N TRP A 154 1.29 -5.89 15.12
CA TRP A 154 0.19 -6.82 14.85
C TRP A 154 0.07 -7.98 15.87
N LYS A 155 -0.70 -7.77 16.95
CA LYS A 155 -1.25 -8.87 17.75
C LYS A 155 -2.48 -9.48 17.08
#